data_AF-A0A514LKU3-F1
#
_entry.id   AF-A0A514LKU3-F1
#
_cell.length_a   1.000
_cell.length_b   1.000
_cell.length_c   1.000
_cell.angle_alpha   90.00
_cell.angle_beta   90.00
_cell.angle_gamma   90.00
#
_symmetry.space_group_name_H-M   'P 1'
#
loop_
_entity.id
_entity.type
_entity.pdbx_description
1 polymer ?
#
loop_
_entity_poly.entity_id
_entity_poly.type
_entity_poly.pdbx_seq_one_letter_code
_entity_poly.pdbx_strand_id
1 'polypeptide(L)'
;MFGQERLEQTELHAREQELKVDEAAAELERLAESLRTTGSFDFLQDDRTYEQAHVPSHITMNSEYIQKKKTHTVRLAFSWMEQQ
;
A
#
# COMPACT_ATOMS: atom_id res chain seq x y z
N MET A 1 -35.73 15.57 -24.94
CA MET A 1 -35.11 15.88 -23.64
C MET A 1 -34.07 14.80 -23.32
N PHE A 2 -32.93 14.79 -24.01
CA PHE A 2 -31.90 13.73 -23.88
C PHE A 2 -30.58 14.25 -23.28
N GLY A 3 -30.58 15.49 -22.78
CA GLY A 3 -29.42 16.16 -22.20
C GLY A 3 -29.36 16.02 -20.67
N GLN A 4 -30.49 16.13 -19.99
CA GLN A 4 -30.58 16.02 -18.53
C GLN A 4 -30.32 14.59 -18.04
N GLU A 5 -30.94 13.58 -18.66
CA GLU A 5 -30.72 12.17 -18.30
C GLU A 5 -29.25 11.71 -18.45
N ARG A 6 -28.53 12.23 -19.45
CA ARG A 6 -27.09 11.93 -19.63
C ARG A 6 -26.21 12.63 -18.60
N LEU A 7 -26.57 13.86 -18.18
CA LEU A 7 -25.84 14.57 -17.13
C LEU A 7 -26.02 13.87 -15.78
N GLU A 8 -27.26 13.48 -15.45
CA GLU A 8 -27.57 12.72 -14.23
C GLU A 8 -26.82 11.37 -14.19
N GLN A 9 -26.76 10.64 -15.31
CA GLN A 9 -25.97 9.39 -15.38
C GLN A 9 -24.46 9.61 -15.22
N THR A 10 -23.93 10.73 -15.74
CA THR A 10 -22.50 11.05 -15.63
C THR A 10 -22.14 11.43 -14.19
N GLU A 11 -22.99 12.21 -13.52
CA GLU A 11 -22.83 12.58 -12.11
C GLU A 11 -22.95 11.37 -11.17
N LEU A 12 -23.88 10.45 -11.45
CA LEU A 12 -24.01 9.21 -10.70
C LEU A 12 -22.75 8.33 -10.82
N HIS A 13 -22.21 8.16 -12.04
CA HIS A 13 -20.99 7.40 -12.23
C HIS A 13 -19.75 8.05 -11.60
N ALA A 14 -19.64 9.37 -11.64
CA ALA A 14 -18.56 10.08 -10.96
C ALA A 14 -18.61 9.84 -9.45
N ARG A 15 -19.81 9.89 -8.86
CA ARG A 15 -20.03 9.62 -7.43
C ARG A 15 -19.76 8.16 -7.05
N GLU A 16 -20.12 7.21 -7.91
CA GLU A 16 -19.78 5.79 -7.71
C GLU A 16 -18.27 5.55 -7.75
N GLN A 17 -17.54 6.25 -8.61
CA GLN A 17 -16.07 6.17 -8.66
C GLN A 17 -15.44 6.78 -7.41
N GLU A 18 -15.94 7.93 -6.97
CA GLU A 18 -15.47 8.60 -5.74
C GLU A 18 -15.69 7.71 -4.51
N LEU A 19 -16.88 7.09 -4.37
CA LEU A 19 -17.17 6.12 -3.32
C LEU A 19 -16.22 4.92 -3.34
N LYS A 20 -15.90 4.36 -4.51
CA LYS A 20 -14.94 3.25 -4.64
C LYS A 20 -13.54 3.65 -4.23
N VAL A 21 -13.13 4.89 -4.54
CA VAL A 21 -11.82 5.43 -4.12
C VAL A 21 -11.78 5.61 -2.61
N ASP A 22 -12.84 6.13 -2.00
CA ASP A 22 -12.95 6.31 -0.56
C ASP A 22 -12.96 4.96 0.19
N GLU A 23 -13.68 3.97 -0.33
CA GLU A 23 -13.67 2.60 0.20
C GLU A 23 -12.27 1.97 0.12
N ALA A 24 -11.60 2.10 -1.02
CA ALA A 24 -10.23 1.60 -1.18
C ALA A 24 -9.24 2.33 -0.25
N ALA A 25 -9.39 3.64 -0.07
CA ALA A 25 -8.57 4.41 0.86
C ALA A 25 -8.79 4.00 2.33
N ALA A 26 -10.05 3.73 2.71
CA ALA A 26 -10.39 3.23 4.04
C ALA A 26 -9.82 1.83 4.30
N GLU A 27 -9.82 0.94 3.30
CA GLU A 27 -9.16 -0.35 3.40
C GLU A 27 -7.65 -0.22 3.56
N LEU A 28 -7.01 0.65 2.79
CA LEU A 28 -5.56 0.91 2.92
C LEU A 28 -5.19 1.45 4.31
N GLU A 29 -5.99 2.36 4.89
CA GLU A 29 -5.71 2.85 6.25
C GLU A 29 -5.88 1.75 7.30
N ARG A 30 -6.87 0.87 7.16
CA ARG A 30 -7.03 -0.30 8.05
C ARG A 30 -5.84 -1.25 7.95
N LEU A 31 -5.34 -1.51 6.75
CA LEU A 31 -4.14 -2.33 6.53
C LEU A 31 -2.91 -1.66 7.16
N ALA A 32 -2.76 -0.34 6.99
CA ALA A 32 -1.67 0.42 7.60
C ALA A 32 -1.74 0.40 9.14
N GLU A 33 -2.93 0.47 9.73
CA GLU A 33 -3.13 0.34 11.17
C GLU A 33 -2.80 -1.06 11.69
N SER A 34 -3.23 -2.11 10.97
CA SER A 34 -2.86 -3.50 11.28
C SER A 34 -1.33 -3.69 11.25
N LEU A 35 -0.68 -3.19 10.21
CA LEU A 35 0.79 -3.18 10.08
C LEU A 35 1.48 -2.48 11.27
N ARG A 36 0.94 -1.36 11.75
CA ARG A 36 1.50 -0.61 12.90
C ARG A 36 1.29 -1.34 14.23
N THR A 37 0.19 -2.06 14.39
CA THR A 37 -0.24 -2.64 15.67
C THR A 37 0.23 -4.07 15.87
N THR A 38 0.05 -4.93 14.88
CA THR A 38 0.39 -6.36 14.94
C THR A 38 1.63 -6.70 14.14
N GLY A 39 2.05 -5.82 13.22
CA GLY A 39 3.12 -6.15 12.27
C GLY A 39 2.69 -7.23 11.26
N SER A 40 1.39 -7.44 11.08
CA SER A 40 0.85 -8.35 10.07
C SER A 40 -0.44 -7.79 9.49
N PHE A 41 -0.78 -8.22 8.28
CA PHE A 41 -2.07 -7.93 7.67
C PHE A 41 -2.51 -9.09 6.79
N ASP A 42 -3.82 -9.27 6.69
CA ASP A 42 -4.41 -10.26 5.82
C ASP A 42 -4.91 -9.54 4.55
N PHE A 43 -4.53 -10.03 3.38
CA PHE A 43 -5.09 -9.55 2.12
C PHE A 43 -5.77 -10.70 1.38
N LEU A 44 -6.86 -10.37 0.70
CA LEU A 44 -7.61 -11.31 -0.11
C LEU A 44 -6.94 -11.39 -1.49
N GLN A 45 -6.45 -12.58 -1.86
CA GLN A 45 -6.03 -12.84 -3.23
C GLN A 45 -7.25 -13.09 -4.13
N ASP A 46 -7.07 -12.91 -5.45
CA ASP A 46 -8.11 -13.11 -6.47
C ASP A 46 -8.75 -14.51 -6.45
N ASP A 47 -8.06 -15.51 -5.89
CA ASP A 47 -8.56 -16.87 -5.73
C ASP A 47 -9.42 -17.09 -4.46
N ARG A 48 -9.73 -16.01 -3.73
CA ARG A 48 -10.43 -15.98 -2.44
C ARG A 48 -9.66 -16.64 -1.30
N THR A 49 -8.36 -16.86 -1.45
CA THR A 49 -7.52 -17.21 -0.30
C THR A 49 -7.12 -15.93 0.46
N TYR A 50 -7.18 -16.02 1.77
CA TYR A 50 -6.63 -14.99 2.65
C TYR A 50 -5.18 -15.34 2.91
N GLU A 51 -4.26 -14.55 2.39
CA GLU A 51 -2.85 -14.65 2.74
C GLU A 51 -2.52 -13.65 3.83
N GLN A 52 -1.93 -14.17 4.90
CA GLN A 52 -1.41 -13.36 6.00
C GLN A 52 0.03 -12.97 5.68
N ALA A 53 0.25 -11.69 5.42
CA ALA A 53 1.58 -11.13 5.27
C ALA A 53 2.09 -10.66 6.64
N HIS A 54 3.23 -11.20 7.06
CA HIS A 54 3.93 -10.76 8.26
C HIS A 54 5.06 -9.79 7.88
N VAL A 55 5.07 -8.63 8.52
CA VAL A 55 6.23 -7.74 8.50
C VAL A 55 7.32 -8.38 9.34
N PRO A 56 8.57 -8.40 8.85
CA PRO A 56 9.66 -8.95 9.64
C PRO A 56 9.81 -8.20 10.95
N SER A 57 9.82 -8.93 12.06
CA SER A 57 10.02 -8.37 13.40
C SER A 57 11.40 -7.72 13.58
N HIS A 58 12.37 -8.08 12.72
CA HIS A 58 13.70 -7.51 12.72
C HIS A 58 14.18 -7.22 11.29
N ILE A 59 14.46 -5.94 11.02
CA ILE A 59 15.05 -5.48 9.77
C ILE A 59 16.45 -4.96 10.07
N THR A 60 17.46 -5.57 9.46
CA THR A 60 18.83 -5.04 9.49
C THR A 60 19.01 -4.05 8.36
N MET A 61 19.33 -2.80 8.68
CA MET A 61 19.70 -1.79 7.71
C MET A 61 21.21 -1.56 7.76
N ASN A 62 21.89 -1.83 6.66
CA ASN A 62 23.29 -1.50 6.47
C ASN A 62 23.39 -0.28 5.57
N SER A 63 24.03 0.78 6.08
CA SER A 63 24.34 1.97 5.30
C SER A 63 25.85 2.06 5.06
N GLU A 64 26.24 2.10 3.80
CA GLU A 64 27.62 2.37 3.39
C GLU A 64 27.69 3.75 2.75
N TYR A 65 28.49 4.64 3.33
CA TYR A 65 28.81 5.94 2.75
C TYR A 65 30.21 5.91 2.16
N ILE A 66 30.31 6.17 0.86
CA ILE A 66 31.57 6.24 0.14
C ILE A 66 31.75 7.66 -0.39
N GLN A 67 32.82 8.31 0.05
CA GLN A 67 33.26 9.58 -0.52
C GLN A 67 34.51 9.37 -1.38
N LYS A 68 34.41 9.68 -2.67
CA LYS A 68 35.53 9.67 -3.61
C LYS A 68 35.70 11.07 -4.21
N LYS A 69 36.73 11.80 -3.74
CA LYS A 69 36.99 13.20 -4.11
C LYS A 69 35.79 14.09 -3.80
N LYS A 70 35.05 14.52 -4.83
CA LYS A 70 33.82 15.34 -4.75
C LYS A 70 32.54 14.51 -4.86
N THR A 71 32.64 13.21 -5.12
CA THR A 71 31.48 12.34 -5.30
C THR A 71 31.14 11.65 -3.99
N HIS A 72 29.88 11.76 -3.61
CA HIS A 72 29.30 11.13 -2.44
C HIS A 72 28.35 10.03 -2.90
N THR A 73 28.45 8.84 -2.33
CA THR A 73 27.57 7.71 -2.65
C THR A 73 27.11 7.09 -1.36
N VAL A 74 25.79 6.92 -1.23
CA VAL A 74 25.17 6.21 -0.13
C VAL A 74 24.57 4.93 -0.71
N ARG A 75 24.93 3.79 -0.13
CA ARG A 75 24.28 2.51 -0.39
C ARG A 75 23.52 2.11 0.85
N LEU A 76 22.24 1.85 0.69
CA LEU A 76 21.37 1.33 1.72
C LEU A 76 21.01 -0.11 1.32
N ALA A 77 21.28 -1.06 2.21
CA ALA A 77 20.89 -2.44 2.06
C ALA A 77 20.02 -2.84 3.24
N PHE A 78 18.83 -3.36 2.95
CA PHE A 78 17.89 -3.85 3.94
C PHE A 78 17.84 -5.38 3.83
N SER A 79 17.98 -6.07 4.96
CA SER A 79 17.84 -7.53 5.01
C SER A 79 16.98 -7.93 6.19
N TRP A 80 16.11 -8.92 5.98
CA TRP A 80 15.24 -9.48 7.00
C TRP A 80 15.09 -10.98 6.77
N MET A 81 14.74 -11.71 7.83
CA MET A 81 14.35 -13.11 7.71
C MET A 81 12.84 -13.19 7.59
N GLU A 82 12.35 -13.91 6.58
CA GLU A 82 10.95 -14.33 6.53
C GLU A 82 10.69 -15.28 7.70
N GLN A 83 9.74 -14.93 8.56
CA GLN A 83 9.27 -15.86 9.59
C GLN A 83 8.46 -16.95 8.87
N GLN A 84 8.95 -18.19 8.93
CA GLN A 84 8.23 -19.39 8.47
C GLN A 84 7.00 -19.66 9.33
#